data_AF-A0A1E5PHW3-F1
#
_entry.id   AF-A0A1E5PHW3-F1
#
_cell.length_a   1.000
_cell.length_b   1.000
_cell.length_c   1.000
_cell.angle_alpha   90.00
_cell.angle_beta   90.00
_cell.angle_gamma   90.00
#
_symmetry.space_group_name_H-M   'P 1'
#
loop_
_entity.id
_entity.type
_entity.pdbx_description
1 polymer ?
#
loop_
_entity_poly.entity_id
_entity_poly.type
_entity_poly.pdbx_seq_one_letter_code
_entity_poly.pdbx_strand_id
1 'polypeptide(L)' 'MWKRVLAAYTTDRYPQHDREQLLARGAAELAHTRSPGGRAATVKDVQRVAREEFGLLLDERQARTALAQRRTGRPR' A
#
# COMPACT_ATOMS: atom_id res chain seq x y z
N MET A 1 3.13 9.53 6.24
CA MET A 1 2.85 8.63 5.10
C MET A 1 1.74 9.17 4.20
N TRP A 2 0.53 9.40 4.72
CA TRP A 2 -0.65 9.75 3.93
C TRP A 2 -0.52 10.98 3.01
N LYS A 3 0.16 12.05 3.43
CA LYS A 3 0.44 13.20 2.54
C LYS A 3 1.24 12.81 1.27
N ARG A 4 2.17 11.85 1.37
CA ARG A 4 2.94 11.36 0.21
C ARG A 4 2.11 10.44 -0.69
N VAL A 5 1.25 9.61 -0.09
CA VAL A 5 0.32 8.75 -0.84
C VAL A 5 -0.67 9.59 -1.64
N LEU A 6 -1.25 10.63 -1.03
CA LEU A 6 -2.12 11.57 -1.71
C LEU A 6 -1.39 12.31 -2.83
N ALA A 7 -0.19 12.82 -2.58
CA ALA A 7 0.61 13.48 -3.61
C ALA A 7 0.94 12.55 -4.79
N ALA A 8 1.29 11.28 -4.51
CA ALA A 8 1.54 10.26 -5.53
C ALA A 8 0.26 9.86 -6.28
N TYR A 9 -0.90 9.90 -5.64
CA TYR A 9 -2.18 9.61 -6.30
C TYR A 9 -2.59 10.75 -7.25
N THR A 10 -2.44 12.01 -6.82
CA THR A 10 -2.96 13.18 -7.54
C THR A 10 -1.97 13.84 -8.50
N THR A 11 -0.67 13.55 -8.39
CA THR A 11 0.36 14.32 -9.10
C THR A 11 1.27 13.40 -9.90
N ASP A 12 1.41 13.67 -11.20
CA ASP A 12 2.27 12.91 -12.13
C ASP A 12 3.76 13.32 -12.05
N ARG A 13 4.18 13.87 -10.89
CA ARG A 13 5.56 14.36 -10.67
C ARG A 13 6.53 13.27 -10.22
N TYR A 14 6.04 12.05 -9.98
CA TYR A 14 6.87 10.92 -9.57
C TYR A 14 7.14 10.02 -10.77
N PRO A 15 8.37 9.47 -10.91
CA PRO A 15 8.61 8.33 -11.79
C PRO A 15 7.57 7.25 -11.49
N GLN A 16 6.98 6.66 -12.53
CA GLN A 16 5.88 5.69 -12.40
C GLN A 16 6.18 4.61 -11.36
N HIS A 17 7.43 4.12 -11.32
CA HIS A 17 7.86 3.10 -10.38
C HIS A 17 7.82 3.55 -8.90
N ASP A 18 8.22 4.79 -8.61
CA ASP A 18 8.20 5.36 -7.25
C ASP A 18 6.77 5.63 -6.79
N ARG A 19 5.90 6.04 -7.73
CA ARG A 19 4.48 6.23 -7.49
C ARG A 19 3.80 4.91 -7.12
N GLU A 20 4.03 3.86 -7.90
CA GLU A 20 3.46 2.53 -7.64
C GLU A 20 3.93 1.95 -6.30
N GLN A 21 5.21 2.12 -5.93
CA GLN A 21 5.70 1.70 -4.62
C GLN A 21 5.05 2.46 -3.45
N LEU A 22 4.86 3.79 -3.58
CA LEU A 22 4.19 4.59 -2.56
C LEU A 22 2.71 4.20 -2.40
N LEU A 23 2.02 3.97 -3.51
CA LEU A 23 0.62 3.52 -3.51
C LEU A 23 0.48 2.10 -2.95
N ALA A 24 1.39 1.17 -3.30
CA ALA A 24 1.42 -0.18 -2.73
C ALA A 24 1.60 -0.16 -1.21
N ARG A 25 2.47 0.71 -0.70
CA ARG A 25 2.66 0.91 0.74
C ARG A 25 1.42 1.53 1.40
N GLY A 26 0.76 2.49 0.73
CA GLY A 26 -0.53 3.04 1.17
C GLY A 26 -1.62 1.97 1.27
N ALA A 27 -1.71 1.09 0.27
CA ALA A 27 -2.64 -0.04 0.25
C ALA A 27 -2.38 -1.02 1.40
N ALA A 28 -1.11 -1.31 1.70
CA ALA A 28 -0.76 -2.18 2.82
C ALA A 28 -1.17 -1.61 4.19
N GLU A 29 -1.00 -0.31 4.42
CA GLU A 29 -1.49 0.32 5.65
C GLU A 29 -3.02 0.34 5.70
N LEU A 30 -3.68 0.69 4.60
CA LEU A 30 -5.14 0.78 4.56
C LEU A 30 -5.78 -0.59 4.78
N ALA A 31 -5.24 -1.63 4.14
CA ALA A 31 -5.64 -3.02 4.37
C ALA A 31 -5.47 -3.42 5.84
N HIS A 32 -4.42 -2.97 6.52
CA HIS A 32 -4.23 -3.24 7.94
C HIS A 32 -5.23 -2.48 8.82
N THR A 33 -5.47 -1.19 8.55
CA THR A 33 -6.43 -0.38 9.33
C THR A 33 -7.87 -0.87 9.19
N ARG A 34 -8.23 -1.42 8.02
CA ARG A 34 -9.57 -1.96 7.75
C ARG A 34 -9.71 -3.43 8.17
N SER A 35 -8.63 -4.07 8.61
CA SER A 35 -8.66 -5.48 9.01
C SER A 35 -9.38 -5.63 10.36
N PRO A 36 -10.53 -6.33 10.40
CA PRO A 36 -11.32 -6.45 11.62
C PRO A 36 -10.56 -7.25 12.70
N GLY A 37 -10.72 -6.84 13.95
CA GLY A 37 -10.19 -7.56 15.12
C GLY A 37 -8.66 -7.58 15.23
N GLY A 38 -7.95 -6.62 14.62
CA GLY A 38 -6.49 -6.53 14.73
C GLY A 38 -5.73 -7.63 13.95
N ARG A 39 -6.43 -8.38 13.08
CA ARG A 39 -5.81 -9.41 12.24
C ARG A 39 -4.80 -8.76 11.28
N ALA A 40 -3.65 -9.39 11.10
CA ALA A 40 -2.68 -8.93 10.12
C ALA A 40 -3.29 -8.99 8.70
N ALA A 41 -3.12 -7.91 7.93
CA ALA A 41 -3.54 -7.87 6.53
C ALA A 41 -2.75 -8.92 5.72
N THR A 42 -3.45 -9.59 4.81
CA THR A 42 -2.85 -10.59 3.90
C THR A 42 -2.44 -9.95 2.57
N VAL A 43 -1.66 -10.67 1.76
CA VAL A 43 -1.29 -10.24 0.39
C VAL A 43 -2.53 -9.92 -0.43
N LYS A 44 -3.57 -10.77 -0.33
CA LYS A 44 -4.84 -10.58 -1.04
C LYS A 44 -5.57 -9.31 -0.60
N ASP A 45 -5.53 -8.98 0.70
CA ASP A 45 -6.14 -7.75 1.20
C ASP A 45 -5.43 -6.51 0.63
N VAL A 46 -4.10 -6.55 0.52
CA VAL A 46 -3.32 -5.46 -0.08
C VAL A 46 -3.60 -5.32 -1.57
N GLN A 47 -3.67 -6.42 -2.31
CA GLN A 47 -4.02 -6.40 -3.73
C GLN A 47 -5.43 -5.85 -3.96
N ARG A 48 -6.40 -6.28 -3.14
CA ARG A 48 -7.79 -5.81 -3.20
C ARG A 48 -7.84 -4.29 -2.98
N VAL A 49 -7.22 -3.81 -1.90
CA VAL A 49 -7.20 -2.39 -1.55
C VAL A 49 -6.45 -1.56 -2.59
N ALA A 50 -5.33 -2.06 -3.13
CA ALA A 50 -4.58 -1.38 -4.18
C ALA A 50 -5.43 -1.16 -5.43
N ARG A 51 -6.19 -2.19 -5.82
CA ARG A 51 -7.09 -2.11 -6.96
C ARG A 51 -8.29 -1.19 -6.68
N GLU A 52 -8.98 -1.39 -5.56
CA GLU A 52 -10.23 -0.69 -5.24
C GLU A 52 -10.01 0.80 -4.96
N GLU A 53 -8.94 1.15 -4.24
CA GLU A 53 -8.74 2.51 -3.74
C GLU A 53 -7.76 3.33 -4.59
N PHE A 54 -6.83 2.66 -5.28
CA PHE A 54 -5.78 3.33 -6.06
C PHE A 54 -5.76 2.95 -7.54
N GLY A 55 -6.65 2.06 -7.99
CA GLY A 55 -6.66 1.58 -9.39
C GLY A 55 -5.40 0.81 -9.78
N LEU A 56 -4.61 0.34 -8.81
CA LEU A 56 -3.30 -0.25 -9.03
C LEU A 56 -3.38 -1.78 -8.97
N LEU A 57 -2.90 -2.43 -10.04
CA LEU A 57 -2.73 -3.88 -10.07
C LEU A 57 -1.36 -4.25 -9.53
N LEU A 58 -1.34 -4.90 -8.37
CA LEU A 58 -0.12 -5.39 -7.75
C LEU A 58 0.04 -6.89 -7.99
N ASP A 59 1.23 -7.30 -8.41
CA ASP A 59 1.61 -8.70 -8.35
C ASP A 59 1.82 -9.17 -6.89
N GLU A 60 1.92 -10.49 -6.70
CA GLU A 60 2.09 -11.05 -5.37
C GLU A 60 3.38 -10.58 -4.68
N ARG A 61 4.47 -10.42 -5.45
CA ARG A 61 5.77 -9.99 -4.93
C ARG A 61 5.71 -8.55 -4.45
N GLN A 62 5.09 -7.65 -5.20
CA GLN A 62 4.88 -6.24 -4.84
C GLN A 62 4.01 -6.13 -3.58
N ALA A 63 2.90 -6.87 -3.51
CA ALA A 63 2.03 -6.87 -2.33
C ALA A 63 2.74 -7.42 -1.09
N ARG A 64 3.55 -8.48 -1.24
CA ARG A 64 4.37 -9.04 -0.16
C ARG A 64 5.43 -8.06 0.32
N THR A 65 6.12 -7.39 -0.60
CA THR A 65 7.11 -6.34 -0.28
C THR A 65 6.45 -5.18 0.47
N ALA A 66 5.28 -4.71 0.04
CA ALA A 66 4.55 -3.64 0.72
C ALA A 66 4.16 -4.03 2.15
N LEU A 67 3.70 -5.28 2.36
CA LEU A 67 3.44 -5.81 3.70
C LEU A 67 4.68 -5.90 4.57
N ALA A 68 5.81 -6.33 4.00
CA ALA A 68 7.08 -6.43 4.71
C ALA A 68 7.59 -5.05 5.13
N GLN A 69 7.57 -4.07 4.22
CA GLN A 69 7.94 -2.68 4.50
C GLN A 69 7.05 -2.03 5.57
N ARG A 70 5.77 -2.38 5.60
CA ARG A 70 4.85 -1.92 6.64
C ARG A 70 5.21 -2.49 8.02
N ARG A 71 5.61 -3.75 8.09
CA ARG A 71 6.05 -4.41 9.33
C ARG A 71 7.35 -3.81 9.87
N THR A 72 8.30 -3.46 9.01
CA THR A 72 9.59 -2.87 9.40
C THR A 72 9.53 -1.36 9.62
N GLY A 73 8.56 -0.67 9.01
CA GLY A 73 8.38 0.78 9.13
C GLY A 73 7.60 1.26 10.35
N ARG A 74 7.33 0.41 11.34
CA ARG A 74 6.66 0.78 12.59
C ARG A 74 7.70 1.29 13.60
N PRO A 75 7.81 2.59 13.88
CA PRO A 75 8.51 3.03 15.08
C PRO A 75 7.75 2.49 16.31
N ARG A 76 8.51 2.00 17.30
CA ARG A 76 8.00 1.70 18.63
C ARG A 76 7.42 2.96 19.27
#